data_AF-A0A973GEV1-F1
#
_entry.id   AF-A0A973GEV1-F1
#
_cell.length_a   1.000
_cell.length_b   1.000
_cell.length_c   1.000
_cell.angle_alpha   90.00
_cell.angle_beta   90.00
_cell.angle_gamma   90.00
#
_symmetry.space_group_name_H-M   'P 1'
#
loop_
_entity.id
_entity.type
_entity.pdbx_description
1 polymer ?
#
loop_
_entity_poly.entity_id
_entity_poly.type
_entity_poly.pdbx_seq_one_letter_code
_entity_poly.pdbx_strand_id
1 'polypeptide(L)'
;MSSRPATGLRFTAGSLPVDADGTHALVDVEPAPDGDGLMLDPRVQAELDEVVAERRRASDLARAGGPLTRTVLLSGPPGVGKSMTARWLAQRVELPLVTLDLAAVVSS
;
A
#
# COMPACT_ATOMS: atom_id res chain seq x y z
N MET A 1 -25.46 9.46 -19.06
CA MET A 1 -24.73 8.20 -18.79
C MET A 1 -23.40 8.56 -18.15
N SER A 2 -23.34 8.54 -16.81
CA SER A 2 -22.24 9.07 -16.02
C SER A 2 -21.14 8.01 -15.84
N SER A 3 -19.96 8.28 -16.37
CA SER A 3 -18.75 7.47 -16.20
C SER A 3 -18.23 7.63 -14.78
N ARG A 4 -18.34 6.59 -13.95
CA ARG A 4 -17.66 6.55 -12.63
C ARG A 4 -16.15 6.64 -12.88
N PRO A 5 -15.43 7.63 -12.32
CA PRO A 5 -13.98 7.64 -12.44
C PRO A 5 -13.44 6.41 -11.71
N ALA A 6 -12.70 5.56 -12.43
CA ALA A 6 -11.98 4.45 -11.83
C ALA A 6 -11.02 5.01 -10.77
N THR A 7 -11.35 4.81 -9.50
CA THR A 7 -10.50 5.08 -8.32
C THR A 7 -9.41 4.00 -8.24
N GLY A 8 -8.59 3.91 -9.28
CA GLY A 8 -7.33 3.18 -9.27
C GLY A 8 -6.19 4.19 -9.30
N LEU A 9 -5.05 3.86 -8.69
CA LEU A 9 -3.81 4.60 -8.90
C LEU A 9 -3.54 4.62 -10.41
N ARG A 10 -3.72 5.77 -11.06
CA ARG A 10 -3.40 5.94 -12.48
C ARG A 10 -1.90 6.16 -12.60
N PHE A 11 -1.13 5.08 -12.47
CA PHE A 11 0.27 5.09 -12.84
C PHE A 11 0.37 5.04 -14.36
N THR A 12 0.38 6.21 -15.01
CA THR A 12 0.89 6.27 -16.38
C THR A 12 2.41 6.27 -16.26
N ALA A 13 3.10 5.31 -16.87
CA ALA A 13 4.54 5.08 -16.75
C ALA A 13 5.45 6.24 -17.23
N GLY A 14 4.94 7.48 -17.35
CA GLY A 14 5.61 8.62 -17.97
C GLY A 14 6.11 9.73 -17.05
N SER A 15 5.61 9.86 -15.81
CA SER A 15 6.17 10.86 -14.88
C SER A 15 5.79 10.54 -13.44
N LEU A 16 6.74 10.01 -12.67
CA LEU A 16 6.64 10.04 -11.20
C LEU A 16 6.50 11.51 -10.77
N PRO A 17 5.67 11.82 -9.76
CA PRO A 17 5.69 13.15 -9.16
C PRO A 17 7.12 13.47 -8.72
N VAL A 18 7.60 14.66 -9.08
CA VAL A 18 8.92 15.17 -8.70
C VAL A 18 8.77 16.34 -7.73
N ASP A 19 9.84 16.63 -6.99
CA ASP A 19 9.95 17.82 -6.14
C ASP A 19 9.78 19.14 -6.92
N ALA A 20 9.70 20.25 -6.20
CA ALA A 20 9.49 21.58 -6.80
C ALA A 20 10.59 21.97 -7.80
N ASP A 21 11.82 21.49 -7.55
CA ASP A 21 12.99 21.68 -8.41
C ASP A 21 13.03 20.69 -9.60
N GLY A 22 12.07 19.75 -9.68
CA GLY A 22 11.93 18.78 -10.75
C GLY A 22 13.05 17.74 -10.82
N THR A 23 13.84 17.60 -9.76
CA THR A 23 15.10 16.83 -9.77
C THR A 23 14.93 15.45 -9.13
N HIS A 24 14.10 15.31 -8.09
CA HIS A 24 13.91 14.04 -7.38
C HIS A 24 12.48 13.56 -7.42
N ALA A 25 12.29 12.27 -7.69
CA ALA A 25 10.98 11.65 -7.54
C ALA A 25 10.54 11.69 -6.07
N LEU A 26 9.30 12.12 -5.83
CA LEU A 26 8.69 12.16 -4.50
C LEU A 26 8.35 10.76 -3.99
N VAL A 27 8.18 9.80 -4.90
CA VAL A 27 7.82 8.43 -4.57
C VAL A 27 8.90 7.45 -5.00
N ASP A 28 9.10 6.43 -4.19
CA ASP A 28 9.82 5.22 -4.56
C ASP A 28 8.83 4.13 -4.93
N VAL A 29 9.16 3.33 -5.95
CA VAL A 29 8.28 2.27 -6.48
C VAL A 29 9.04 0.96 -6.51
N GLU A 30 8.58 0.00 -5.70
CA GLU A 30 9.03 -1.39 -5.72
C GLU A 30 8.01 -2.22 -6.52
N PRO A 31 8.29 -2.61 -7.78
CA PRO A 31 7.30 -3.30 -8.63
C PRO A 31 6.92 -4.70 -8.11
N ALA A 32 7.90 -5.37 -7.48
CA ALA A 32 7.75 -6.67 -6.86
C ALA A 32 8.39 -6.59 -5.47
N PRO A 33 7.64 -6.12 -4.45
CA PRO A 33 8.19 -5.97 -3.11
C PRO A 33 8.49 -7.35 -2.50
N ASP A 34 9.64 -7.45 -1.83
CA ASP A 34 10.02 -8.64 -1.07
C ASP A 34 9.58 -8.46 0.40
N GLY A 35 8.64 -9.29 0.82
CA GLY A 35 8.12 -9.33 2.18
C GLY A 35 8.49 -10.58 2.96
N ASP A 36 9.40 -11.40 2.44
CA ASP A 36 9.75 -12.68 3.04
C ASP A 36 10.42 -12.50 4.42
N GLY A 37 10.24 -13.49 5.28
CA GLY A 37 10.80 -13.46 6.64
C GLY A 37 10.06 -12.58 7.65
N LEU A 38 8.90 -12.01 7.30
CA LEU A 38 8.05 -11.31 8.27
C LEU A 38 7.61 -12.25 9.41
N MET A 39 7.99 -11.88 10.63
CA MET A 39 7.60 -12.54 11.87
C MET A 39 6.94 -11.52 12.78
N LEU A 40 5.67 -11.76 13.11
CA LEU A 40 4.86 -10.89 13.95
C LEU A 40 4.21 -11.71 15.06
N ASP A 41 3.69 -11.02 16.08
CA ASP A 41 2.78 -11.65 17.03
C ASP A 41 1.61 -12.31 16.27
N PRO A 42 1.20 -13.54 16.62
CA PRO A 42 0.14 -14.26 15.91
C PRO A 42 -1.17 -13.47 15.77
N ARG A 43 -1.48 -12.60 16.73
CA ARG A 43 -2.69 -11.75 16.68
C ARG A 43 -2.58 -10.71 15.57
N VAL A 44 -1.43 -10.03 15.48
CA VAL A 44 -1.18 -9.03 14.44
C VAL A 44 -1.14 -9.70 13.06
N GLN A 45 -0.53 -10.88 12.97
CA GLN A 45 -0.52 -11.65 11.73
C GLN A 45 -1.94 -12.00 11.27
N ALA A 46 -2.82 -12.42 12.18
CA ALA A 46 -4.20 -12.73 11.88
C ALA A 46 -5.00 -11.51 11.36
N GLU A 47 -4.81 -10.33 11.96
CA GLU A 47 -5.42 -9.08 11.49
C GLU A 47 -4.97 -8.73 10.06
N LEU A 48 -3.68 -8.91 9.75
CA LEU A 48 -3.15 -8.67 8.41
C LEU A 48 -3.67 -9.70 7.38
N ASP A 49 -3.79 -10.97 7.78
CA ASP A 49 -4.35 -12.02 6.94
C ASP A 49 -5.82 -11.74 6.59
N GLU A 50 -6.59 -11.12 7.50
CA GLU A 50 -7.96 -10.68 7.22
C GLU A 50 -7.99 -9.60 6.13
N VAL A 51 -7.10 -8.60 6.21
CA VAL A 51 -6.96 -7.57 5.16
C VAL A 51 -6.61 -8.18 3.81
N VAL A 52 -5.72 -9.18 3.78
CA VAL A 52 -5.39 -9.92 2.54
C VAL A 52 -6.60 -10.69 2.01
N ALA A 53 -7.33 -11.37 2.88
CA ALA A 53 -8.52 -12.13 2.50
C ALA A 53 -9.63 -11.24 1.93
N GLU A 54 -9.88 -10.07 2.54
CA GLU A 54 -10.79 -9.04 2.02
C GLU A 54 -10.40 -8.63 0.61
N ARG A 55 -9.11 -8.31 0.39
CA ARG A 55 -8.60 -7.85 -0.91
C ARG A 55 -8.78 -8.91 -1.99
N ARG A 56 -8.53 -10.18 -1.68
CA ARG A 56 -8.73 -11.31 -2.63
C ARG A 56 -10.20 -11.51 -2.99
N ARG A 57 -11.13 -11.16 -2.09
CA ARG A 57 -12.59 -11.29 -2.29
C ARG A 57 -13.27 -9.95 -2.58
N ALA A 58 -12.51 -8.94 -3.00
CA ALA A 58 -13.01 -7.57 -3.18
C ALA A 58 -14.27 -7.49 -4.05
N SER A 59 -14.33 -8.29 -5.12
CA SER A 59 -15.49 -8.34 -6.02
C SER A 59 -16.74 -8.90 -5.34
N ASP A 60 -16.60 -9.94 -4.53
CA ASP A 60 -17.71 -10.55 -3.80
C ASP A 60 -18.21 -9.62 -2.69
N LEU A 61 -17.28 -9.01 -1.95
CA LEU A 61 -17.60 -8.06 -0.89
C LEU A 61 -18.31 -6.83 -1.46
N ALA A 62 -17.83 -6.29 -2.57
CA ALA A 62 -18.48 -5.18 -3.28
C ALA A 62 -19.89 -5.55 -3.75
N ARG A 63 -20.11 -6.78 -4.25
CA ARG A 63 -21.44 -7.26 -4.66
C ARG A 63 -22.40 -7.38 -3.49
N ALA A 64 -21.90 -7.75 -2.32
CA ALA A 64 -22.66 -7.81 -1.08
C ALA A 64 -22.85 -6.44 -0.41
N GLY A 65 -22.27 -5.36 -0.94
CA GLY A 65 -22.35 -4.01 -0.37
C GLY A 65 -21.42 -3.78 0.83
N GLY A 66 -20.47 -4.69 1.09
CA GLY A 66 -19.51 -4.58 2.17
C GLY A 66 -18.36 -3.60 1.86
N PRO A 67 -17.88 -2.83 2.84
CA PRO A 67 -16.70 -1.98 2.68
C PRO A 67 -15.41 -2.82 2.70
N LEU A 68 -14.37 -2.36 2.01
CA LEU A 68 -13.01 -2.91 2.09
C LEU A 68 -12.16 -2.09 3.05
N THR A 69 -11.21 -2.73 3.72
CA THR A 69 -10.14 -2.00 4.43
C THR A 69 -9.30 -1.19 3.44
N ARG A 70 -9.30 0.14 3.65
CA ARG A 70 -8.61 1.11 2.78
C ARG A 70 -7.28 1.58 3.34
N THR A 71 -7.13 1.57 4.67
CA THR A 71 -6.00 2.15 5.38
C THR A 71 -5.61 1.26 6.56
N VAL A 72 -4.31 1.01 6.71
CA VAL A 72 -3.72 0.33 7.87
C VAL A 72 -2.68 1.27 8.48
N LEU A 73 -2.78 1.53 9.77
CA LEU A 73 -1.80 2.32 10.51
C LEU A 73 -0.92 1.38 11.34
N LEU A 74 0.37 1.37 11.04
CA LEU A 74 1.35 0.57 11.77
C LEU A 74 2.05 1.45 12.81
N SER A 75 1.96 1.11 14.09
CA SER A 75 2.52 1.89 15.20
C SER A 75 3.48 1.07 16.06
N GLY A 76 4.41 1.74 16.74
CA GLY A 76 5.35 1.13 17.71
C GLY A 76 6.78 1.69 17.60
N PRO A 77 7.74 1.10 18.32
CA PRO A 77 9.16 1.50 18.27
C PRO A 77 9.80 1.35 16.87
N PRO A 78 10.93 2.01 16.60
CA PRO A 78 11.71 1.76 15.38
C PRO A 78 12.21 0.31 15.35
N GLY A 79 12.28 -0.29 14.15
CA GLY A 79 12.84 -1.64 13.95
C GLY A 79 11.89 -2.83 14.19
N VAL A 80 10.63 -2.61 14.59
CA VAL A 80 9.65 -3.71 14.84
C VAL A 80 8.94 -4.23 13.58
N GLY A 81 9.52 -4.03 12.39
CA GLY A 81 9.00 -4.62 11.15
C GLY A 81 7.90 -3.84 10.42
N LYS A 82 7.56 -2.60 10.78
CA LYS A 82 6.48 -1.82 10.10
C LYS A 82 6.65 -1.73 8.58
N SER A 83 7.82 -1.30 8.11
CA SER A 83 8.09 -1.22 6.66
C SER A 83 8.10 -2.60 6.00
N MET A 84 8.53 -3.63 6.73
CA MET A 84 8.52 -5.01 6.26
C MET A 84 7.08 -5.55 6.13
N THR A 85 6.19 -5.17 7.06
CA THR A 85 4.76 -5.45 6.98
C THR A 85 4.12 -4.81 5.74
N ALA A 86 4.51 -3.58 5.38
CA ALA A 86 4.00 -2.93 4.17
C ALA A 86 4.41 -3.69 2.89
N ARG A 87 5.68 -4.12 2.79
CA ARG A 87 6.17 -4.97 1.68
C ARG A 87 5.45 -6.31 1.62
N TRP A 88 5.34 -6.99 2.75
CA TRP A 88 4.60 -8.25 2.86
C TRP A 88 3.16 -8.10 2.43
N LEU A 89 2.47 -7.04 2.86
CA LEU A 89 1.07 -6.83 2.48
C LEU A 89 0.94 -6.65 0.96
N ALA A 90 1.80 -5.81 0.36
CA ALA A 90 1.83 -5.57 -1.08
C ALA A 90 2.14 -6.84 -1.88
N GLN A 91 3.12 -7.62 -1.44
CA GLN A 91 3.47 -8.93 -2.01
C GLN A 91 2.28 -9.90 -1.96
N ARG A 92 1.57 -9.99 -0.82
CA ARG A 92 0.45 -10.92 -0.61
C ARG A 92 -0.80 -10.62 -1.44
N VAL A 93 -0.97 -9.36 -1.84
CA VAL A 93 -2.04 -8.91 -2.72
C VAL A 93 -1.59 -8.69 -4.16
N GLU A 94 -0.35 -9.06 -4.50
CA GLU A 94 0.23 -9.00 -5.85
C GLU A 94 0.20 -7.58 -6.45
N LEU A 95 0.50 -6.57 -5.64
CA LEU A 95 0.57 -5.17 -6.05
C LEU A 95 1.97 -4.58 -5.84
N PRO A 96 2.38 -3.61 -6.67
CA PRO A 96 3.60 -2.84 -6.41
C PRO A 96 3.46 -2.04 -5.10
N LEU A 97 4.57 -1.83 -4.41
CA LEU A 97 4.62 -0.95 -3.25
C LEU A 97 5.09 0.44 -3.69
N VAL A 98 4.28 1.46 -3.39
CA VAL A 98 4.63 2.87 -3.59
C VAL A 98 4.88 3.50 -2.23
N THR A 99 6.06 4.04 -2.04
CA THR A 99 6.49 4.66 -0.78
C THR A 99 6.67 6.17 -0.98
N LEU A 100 6.18 6.95 -0.02
CA LEU A 100 6.29 8.41 0.01
C LEU A 100 6.84 8.82 1.38
N ASP A 101 7.95 9.56 1.39
CA ASP A 101 8.41 10.23 2.61
C ASP A 101 7.67 11.56 2.78
N LEU A 102 6.72 11.58 3.71
CA LEU A 102 5.93 12.78 4.01
C LEU A 102 6.78 13.95 4.52
N ALA A 103 7.91 13.68 5.20
CA ALA A 103 8.78 14.74 5.68
C ALA A 103 9.45 15.48 4.52
N ALA A 104 9.87 14.75 3.49
CA ALA A 104 10.45 15.32 2.28
C ALA A 104 9.43 16.16 1.49
N VAL A 105 8.18 15.70 1.40
CA VAL A 105 7.12 16.40 0.63
C VAL A 105 6.69 17.71 1.27
N VAL A 106 6.59 17.77 2.60
CA VAL A 106 6.09 18.97 3.30
C VAL A 106 7.18 20.06 3.40
N SER A 107 8.44 19.70 3.18
CA SER A 107 9.59 20.61 3.26
C SER A 107 10.09 21.12 1.90
N SER A 108 9.40 20.79 0.80
CA SER A 108 9.76 21.18 -0.58
C SER A 108 9.00 22.40 -1.09
#